data_AF-A0A929FBN6-F1
#
_entry.id   AF-A0A929FBN6-F1
#
_cell.length_a   1.000
_cell.length_b   1.000
_cell.length_c   1.000
_cell.angle_alpha   90.00
_cell.angle_beta   90.00
_cell.angle_gamma   90.00
#
_symmetry.space_group_name_H-M   'P 1'
#
loop_
_entity.id
_entity.type
_entity.pdbx_description
1 polymer ?
#
loop_
_entity_poly.entity_id
_entity_poly.type
_entity_poly.pdbx_seq_one_letter_code
_entity_poly.pdbx_strand_id
1 'polypeptide(L)' 'MRYFRPLIHQAVGHRPSPYLSPDTPIIKLNSNENPYPPSPQIFTVLKNFDGEWLRRYPDPYAQEFCTAAA' A
#
# COMPACT_ATOMS: atom_id res chain seq x y z
N MET A 1 34.64 -6.78 -11.72
CA MET A 1 34.38 -5.69 -10.75
C MET A 1 33.02 -5.93 -10.10
N ARG A 2 32.93 -5.94 -8.77
CA ARG A 2 31.65 -5.91 -8.06
C ARG A 2 31.34 -4.46 -7.73
N TYR A 3 30.33 -3.89 -8.39
CA TYR A 3 29.90 -2.49 -8.23
C TYR A 3 29.09 -2.26 -6.94
N PHE A 4 28.65 -3.33 -6.27
CA PHE A 4 27.77 -3.28 -5.11
C PHE A 4 28.45 -3.80 -3.86
N ARG A 5 28.00 -3.30 -2.70
CA ARG A 5 28.42 -3.79 -1.38
C ARG A 5 28.18 -5.31 -1.30
N PRO A 6 29.09 -6.08 -0.69
CA PRO A 6 28.94 -7.54 -0.58
C PRO A 6 27.59 -8.00 -0.02
N LEU A 7 27.04 -7.25 0.96
CA LEU A 7 25.71 -7.51 1.53
C LEU A 7 24.57 -7.39 0.50
N ILE A 8 24.63 -6.40 -0.40
CA ILE A 8 23.62 -6.22 -1.45
C ILE A 8 23.70 -7.37 -2.47
N HIS A 9 24.91 -7.84 -2.76
CA HIS A 9 25.11 -8.96 -3.67
C HIS A 9 24.62 -10.30 -3.08
N GLN A 10 24.53 -10.41 -1.75
CA GLN A 10 24.08 -11.62 -1.05
C GLN A 10 22.61 -11.57 -0.66
N ALA A 11 21.99 -10.38 -0.67
CA ALA A 11 20.60 -10.21 -0.31
C ALA A 11 19.69 -10.97 -1.28
N VAL A 12 18.75 -11.73 -0.73
CA VAL A 12 17.66 -12.32 -1.50
C VAL A 12 16.58 -11.24 -1.64
N GLY A 13 16.32 -10.82 -2.88
CA GLY A 13 15.23 -9.89 -3.16
C GLY A 13 13.87 -10.50 -2.80
N HIS A 14 12.97 -9.68 -2.25
CA HIS A 14 11.59 -10.09 -2.00
C HIS A 14 10.95 -10.57 -3.32
N ARG A 15 10.32 -11.74 -3.28
CA ARG A 15 9.57 -12.30 -4.40
C ARG A 15 8.09 -12.29 -4.03
N PRO A 16 7.28 -11.40 -4.61
CA PRO A 16 5.86 -11.38 -4.35
C PRO A 16 5.20 -12.66 -4.87
N SER A 17 4.06 -13.01 -4.30
CA SER A 17 3.22 -14.09 -4.82
C SER A 17 2.86 -13.84 -6.29
N PRO A 18 2.70 -14.88 -7.12
CA PRO A 18 2.31 -14.72 -8.52
C PRO A 18 1.06 -13.85 -8.66
N TYR A 19 1.16 -12.79 -9.45
CA TYR A 19 0.01 -11.98 -9.83
C TYR A 19 -0.77 -12.72 -10.92
N LEU A 20 -2.07 -12.92 -10.68
CA LEU A 20 -3.01 -13.42 -11.67
C LEU A 20 -3.80 -12.23 -12.22
N SER A 21 -4.21 -12.29 -13.49
CA SER A 21 -5.02 -11.23 -14.09
C SER A 21 -6.29 -11.02 -13.26
N PRO A 22 -6.74 -9.76 -13.04
CA PRO A 22 -7.91 -9.45 -12.19
C PRO A 22 -9.19 -10.21 -12.57
N ASP A 23 -9.34 -10.54 -13.86
CA ASP A 23 -10.52 -11.21 -14.41
C ASP A 23 -10.42 -12.76 -14.37
N THR A 24 -9.38 -13.31 -13.76
CA THR A 24 -9.25 -14.76 -13.63
C THR A 24 -10.25 -15.25 -12.58
N PRO A 25 -11.16 -16.20 -12.88
CA PRO A 25 -12.14 -16.69 -11.92
C PRO A 25 -11.47 -17.56 -10.85
N ILE A 26 -10.94 -16.92 -9.80
CA ILE A 26 -10.20 -17.55 -8.71
C ILE A 26 -10.75 -17.10 -7.35
N ILE A 27 -10.60 -17.96 -6.35
CA ILE A 27 -10.76 -17.57 -4.95
C ILE A 27 -9.38 -17.20 -4.43
N LYS A 28 -9.17 -15.93 -4.10
CA LYS A 28 -7.88 -15.40 -3.64
C LYS A 28 -7.73 -15.57 -2.12
N LEU A 29 -6.73 -16.35 -1.69
CA LEU A 29 -6.47 -16.67 -0.27
C LEU A 29 -4.99 -16.50 0.13
N ASN A 30 -4.16 -15.92 -0.74
CA ASN A 30 -2.69 -15.97 -0.63
C ASN A 30 -2.01 -14.70 -0.08
N SER A 31 -2.74 -13.60 0.15
CA SER A 31 -2.18 -12.31 0.60
C SER A 31 -2.82 -11.76 1.89
N ASN A 32 -3.62 -12.57 2.59
CA ASN A 32 -4.31 -12.19 3.84
C ASN A 32 -5.20 -10.94 3.72
N GLU A 33 -5.76 -10.69 2.54
CA GLU A 33 -6.69 -9.58 2.33
C GLU A 33 -8.03 -9.85 3.03
N ASN A 34 -8.64 -8.77 3.52
CA ASN A 34 -9.98 -8.84 4.08
C ASN A 34 -11.00 -9.09 2.95
N PRO A 35 -11.89 -10.09 3.06
CA PRO A 35 -12.91 -10.35 2.04
C PRO A 35 -14.01 -9.27 1.98
N TYR A 36 -14.11 -8.41 3.00
CA TYR A 36 -15.14 -7.37 3.09
C TYR A 36 -14.63 -6.00 2.61
N PRO A 37 -15.51 -5.14 2.10
CA PRO A 37 -15.15 -3.76 1.79
C PRO A 37 -14.75 -2.99 3.06
N PRO A 38 -13.96 -1.91 2.92
CA PRO A 38 -13.64 -1.02 4.04
C PRO A 38 -14.90 -0.29 4.55
N SER A 39 -14.74 0.46 5.66
CA SER A 39 -15.83 1.29 6.21
C SER A 39 -16.47 2.19 5.14
N PRO A 40 -17.81 2.27 5.06
CA PRO A 40 -18.50 3.14 4.10
C PRO A 40 -18.07 4.62 4.18
N GLN A 41 -17.65 5.07 5.36
CA GLN A 41 -17.17 6.43 5.61
C GLN A 41 -15.94 6.78 4.75
N ILE A 42 -15.09 5.80 4.44
CA ILE A 42 -13.91 6.00 3.60
C ILE A 42 -14.32 6.45 2.19
N PHE A 43 -15.40 5.90 1.63
CA PHE A 43 -15.87 6.32 0.32
C PHE A 43 -16.36 7.78 0.30
N THR A 44 -16.95 8.25 1.40
CA THR A 44 -17.35 9.66 1.53
C THR A 44 -16.14 10.58 1.54
N VAL A 45 -15.09 10.23 2.28
CA VAL A 45 -13.84 11.01 2.30
C VAL A 45 -13.18 11.01 0.93
N LEU A 46 -13.04 9.85 0.30
CA LEU A 46 -12.40 9.74 -1.03
C LEU A 46 -13.20 10.43 -2.15
N LYS A 47 -14.51 10.58 -2.03
CA LYS A 47 -15.32 11.32 -3.00
C LYS A 47 -15.25 12.84 -2.83
N ASN A 48 -14.98 13.32 -1.62
CA ASN A 48 -15.10 14.73 -1.26
C ASN A 48 -13.77 15.37 -0.84
N PHE A 49 -12.63 14.68 -0.97
CA PHE A 49 -11.33 15.28 -0.62
C PHE A 49 -10.99 16.41 -1.59
N ASP A 50 -10.31 17.43 -1.09
CA ASP A 50 -9.89 18.58 -1.89
C ASP A 50 -8.70 18.20 -2.79
N GLY A 51 -8.90 18.27 -4.11
CA GLY A 51 -7.88 17.96 -5.10
C GLY A 51 -6.61 18.80 -4.98
N GLU A 52 -6.68 20.02 -4.40
CA GLU A 52 -5.50 20.85 -4.15
C GLU A 52 -4.51 20.19 -3.17
N TRP A 53 -4.97 19.25 -2.34
CA TRP A 53 -4.10 18.50 -1.44
C TRP A 53 -3.08 17.65 -2.19
N LEU A 54 -3.43 17.16 -3.39
CA LEU A 54 -2.52 16.36 -4.22
C LEU A 54 -1.37 17.17 -4.83
N ARG A 55 -1.49 18.51 -4.88
CA ARG A 55 -0.38 19.38 -5.33
C ARG A 55 0.68 19.56 -4.25
N ARG A 56 0.37 19.26 -2.99
CA ARG A 56 1.26 19.44 -1.85
C ARG A 56 1.82 18.09 -1.43
N TYR A 57 3.01 18.12 -0.81
CA TYR A 57 3.49 16.96 -0.07
C TYR A 57 2.58 16.71 1.14
N PRO A 58 2.38 15.43 1.53
CA PRO A 58 1.65 15.11 2.76
C PRO A 58 2.41 15.65 3.99
N ASP A 59 1.73 15.72 5.13
CA ASP A 59 2.38 16.02 6.40
C ASP A 59 3.51 14.99 6.66
N PRO A 60 4.77 15.42 6.78
CA PRO A 60 5.92 14.53 6.95
C PRO A 60 5.85 13.70 8.25
N TYR A 61 5.06 14.11 9.24
CA TYR A 61 4.91 13.39 10.50
C TYR A 61 3.59 12.63 10.62
N ALA A 62 2.70 12.76 9.64
CA ALA A 62 1.34 12.20 9.68
C ALA A 62 0.64 12.48 11.01
N GLN A 63 0.77 13.71 11.53
CA GLN A 63 0.44 14.06 12.91
C GLN A 63 -1.01 13.76 13.25
N GLU A 64 -1.95 14.09 12.35
CA GLU A 64 -3.37 13.81 12.54
C GLU A 64 -3.66 12.30 12.68
N PHE A 65 -3.04 11.47 11.84
CA PHE A 65 -3.18 10.02 11.92
C PHE A 65 -2.63 9.47 13.24
N CYS A 66 -1.42 9.90 13.63
CA CYS A 66 -0.78 9.47 14.88
C CYS A 66 -1.62 9.84 16.11
N THR A 67 -2.23 11.03 16.13
CA THR A 67 -3.13 11.45 17.21
C THR A 67 -4.43 10.64 17.23
N ALA A 68 -4.99 10.28 16.07
CA ALA A 68 -6.21 9.47 16.00
C ALA A 68 -6.00 7.99 16.38
N ALA A 69 -4.79 7.47 16.18
CA ALA A 69 -4.44 6.08 16.45
C ALA A 69 -3.94 5.80 17.88
N ALA A 70 -3.58 6.86 18.63
CA ALA A 70 -3.11 6.79 20.02
C ALA A 70 -4.27 6.52 21.00
#